data_AF-A0A969XV92-F1
#
_entry.id   AF-A0A969XV92-F1
#
_cell.length_a   1.000
_cell.length_b   1.000
_cell.length_c   1.000
_cell.angle_alpha   90.00
_cell.angle_beta   90.00
_cell.angle_gamma   90.00
#
_symmetry.space_group_name_H-M   'P 1'
#
loop_
_entity.id
_entity.type
_entity.pdbx_description
1 polymer ?
#
loop_
_entity_poly.entity_id
_entity_poly.type
_entity_poly.pdbx_seq_one_letter_code
_entity_poly.pdbx_strand_id
1 'polypeptide(L)'
;MGKIEETLKSEIGRLVHKEVRPALEPVHEQVRALSRQVRSLENDVQRLTRTLGKVQSARPVQARGKLEVAEKDLLSARMSPGLIKKLRGRHGITQQQLAALVDVSAAAVQSWEQGIAKPTGDNRSSLVALRRMSTSDVRSMMERKGVAEAKRRPRTSVAMAARAAKPAAPKTAKKAKRAKTAKTSAGKTARRARQTKKKRK
;
A
#
# COMPACT_ATOMS: atom_id res chain seq x y z
N MET A 1 78.84 26.77 14.47
CA MET A 1 77.75 27.60 13.89
C MET A 1 76.34 27.17 14.32
N GLY A 2 76.06 25.91 14.68
CA GLY A 2 74.67 25.45 14.89
C GLY A 2 73.92 25.88 16.17
N LYS A 3 74.62 26.33 17.22
CA LYS A 3 73.98 26.55 18.53
C LYS A 3 73.00 27.73 18.55
N ILE A 4 73.31 28.79 17.80
CA ILE A 4 72.47 29.99 17.70
C ILE A 4 71.24 29.73 16.82
N GLU A 5 71.42 29.02 15.71
CA GLU A 5 70.31 28.63 14.83
C GLU A 5 69.30 27.73 15.53
N GLU A 6 69.78 26.80 16.36
CA GLU A 6 68.94 25.90 17.14
C GLU A 6 68.17 26.65 18.23
N THR A 7 68.80 27.61 18.92
CA THR A 7 68.11 28.50 19.86
C THR A 7 67.09 29.43 19.19
N LEU A 8 67.37 29.91 17.97
CA LEU A 8 66.44 30.75 17.24
C LEU A 8 65.22 29.94 16.78
N LYS A 9 65.43 28.72 16.28
CA LYS A 9 64.35 27.81 15.88
C LYS A 9 63.47 27.43 17.06
N SER A 10 64.05 27.17 18.23
CA SER A 10 63.27 26.86 19.43
C SER A 10 62.49 28.07 19.94
N GLU A 11 63.04 29.28 19.87
CA GLU A 11 62.34 30.51 20.26
C GLU A 11 61.22 30.88 19.27
N ILE A 12 61.46 30.73 17.96
CA ILE A 12 60.40 30.86 16.93
C ILE A 12 59.30 29.83 17.19
N GLY A 13 59.67 28.57 17.45
CA GLY A 13 58.71 27.53 17.81
C GLY A 13 57.90 27.90 19.05
N ARG A 14 58.54 28.37 20.11
CA ARG A 14 57.89 28.79 21.35
C ARG A 14 56.91 29.94 21.11
N LEU A 15 57.30 30.96 20.35
CA LEU A 15 56.45 32.11 20.03
C LEU A 15 55.25 31.71 19.16
N VAL A 16 55.46 30.88 18.14
CA VAL A 16 54.38 30.36 17.30
C VAL A 16 53.37 29.60 18.14
N HIS A 17 53.82 28.70 19.03
CA HIS A 17 52.89 27.96 19.90
C HIS A 17 52.20 28.88 20.91
N LYS A 18 52.86 29.94 21.37
CA LYS A 18 52.30 30.93 22.30
C LYS A 18 51.18 31.75 21.66
N GLU A 19 51.28 32.08 20.37
CA GLU A 19 50.27 32.85 19.63
C GLU A 19 49.17 31.97 19.01
N VAL A 20 49.51 30.77 18.54
CA VAL A 20 48.57 29.85 17.86
C VAL A 20 47.58 29.21 18.86
N ARG A 21 48.03 28.88 20.08
CA ARG A 21 47.16 28.29 21.11
C ARG A 21 45.94 29.17 21.46
N PRO A 22 46.09 30.45 21.83
CA PRO A 22 44.94 31.30 22.14
C PRO A 22 44.05 31.55 20.91
N ALA A 23 44.62 31.58 19.70
CA ALA A 23 43.83 31.69 18.47
C ALA A 23 42.97 30.43 18.19
N LEU A 24 43.42 29.24 18.61
CA LEU A 24 42.71 27.97 18.42
C LEU A 24 41.72 27.62 19.56
N GLU A 25 41.86 28.22 20.75
CA GLU A 25 40.94 28.01 21.87
C GLU A 25 39.45 28.19 21.51
N PRO A 26 39.00 29.29 20.87
CA PRO A 26 37.58 29.45 20.53
C PRO A 26 37.07 28.35 19.59
N VAL A 27 37.93 27.87 18.68
CA VAL A 27 37.58 26.77 17.76
C VAL A 27 37.48 25.44 18.52
N HIS A 28 38.40 25.15 19.43
CA HIS A 28 38.32 23.96 20.28
C HIS A 28 37.09 23.99 21.19
N GLU A 29 36.73 25.15 21.72
CA GLU A 29 35.51 25.33 22.50
C GLU A 29 34.26 25.04 21.67
N GLN A 30 34.19 25.56 20.44
CA GLN A 30 33.11 25.26 19.50
C GLN A 30 33.03 23.77 19.16
N VAL A 31 34.17 23.11 18.91
CA VAL A 31 34.21 21.67 18.64
C VAL A 31 33.71 20.87 19.85
N ARG A 32 34.09 21.26 21.08
CA ARG A 32 33.59 20.65 22.31
C ARG A 32 32.09 20.88 22.49
N ALA A 33 31.59 22.09 22.24
CA ALA A 33 30.18 22.42 22.31
C ALA A 33 29.36 21.61 21.30
N LEU A 34 29.81 21.56 20.05
CA LEU A 34 29.18 20.79 18.98
C LEU A 34 29.18 19.29 19.31
N SER A 35 30.29 18.77 19.83
CA SER A 35 30.37 17.37 20.25
C SER A 35 29.38 17.04 21.37
N ARG A 36 29.15 17.97 22.31
CA ARG A 36 28.11 17.83 23.35
C ARG A 36 26.70 17.84 22.75
N GLN A 37 26.45 18.72 21.78
CA GLN A 37 25.16 18.78 21.08
C GLN A 37 24.88 17.50 20.31
N VAL A 38 25.86 16.98 19.56
CA VAL A 38 25.73 15.71 18.83
C VAL A 38 25.38 14.58 19.78
N ARG A 39 26.09 14.46 20.92
CA ARG A 39 25.76 13.43 21.93
C ARG A 39 24.36 13.60 22.53
N SER A 40 23.92 14.84 22.76
CA SER A 40 22.56 15.11 23.24
C SER A 40 21.51 14.64 22.23
N LEU A 41 21.69 15.01 20.96
CA LEU A 41 20.80 14.62 19.88
C LEU A 41 20.78 13.11 19.67
N GLU A 42 21.94 12.44 19.73
CA GLU A 42 22.03 10.98 19.67
C GLU A 42 21.25 10.33 20.82
N ASN A 43 21.38 10.84 22.05
CA ASN A 43 20.64 10.36 23.21
C ASN A 43 19.13 10.59 23.07
N ASP A 44 18.72 11.75 22.53
CA ASP A 44 17.32 12.07 22.27
C ASP A 44 16.73 11.16 21.20
N VAL A 45 17.46 10.92 20.11
CA VAL A 45 17.06 9.97 19.06
C VAL A 45 16.93 8.56 19.63
N GLN A 46 17.87 8.10 20.46
CA GLN A 46 17.75 6.79 21.12
C GLN A 46 16.54 6.73 22.06
N ARG A 47 16.29 7.79 22.84
CA ARG A 47 15.12 7.89 23.73
C ARG A 47 13.83 7.82 22.93
N LEU A 48 13.71 8.63 21.87
CA LEU A 48 12.54 8.66 20.99
C LEU A 48 12.34 7.33 20.27
N THR A 49 13.41 6.69 19.84
CA THR A 49 13.33 5.36 19.22
C THR A 49 12.83 4.33 20.23
N ARG A 50 13.28 4.37 21.48
CA ARG A 50 12.78 3.49 22.56
C ARG A 50 11.32 3.76 22.92
N THR A 51 10.90 5.03 23.01
CA THR A 51 9.50 5.36 23.29
C THR A 51 8.61 4.95 22.10
N LEU A 52 9.05 5.19 20.87
CA LEU A 52 8.37 4.71 19.67
C LEU A 52 8.27 3.18 19.66
N GLY A 53 9.33 2.46 20.01
CA GLY A 53 9.32 1.00 20.15
C GLY A 53 8.28 0.53 21.17
N LYS A 54 8.23 1.15 22.34
CA LYS A 54 7.25 0.84 23.41
C LYS A 54 5.82 1.16 22.98
N VAL A 55 5.59 2.30 22.34
CA VAL A 55 4.27 2.68 21.81
C VAL A 55 3.86 1.72 20.69
N GLN A 56 4.78 1.32 19.82
CA GLN A 56 4.50 0.38 18.75
C GLN A 56 4.25 -1.05 19.24
N SER A 57 4.86 -1.48 20.34
CA SER A 57 4.64 -2.80 20.94
C SER A 57 3.41 -2.84 21.85
N ALA A 58 3.08 -1.74 22.53
CA ALA A 58 1.87 -1.60 23.34
C ALA A 58 0.63 -1.35 22.48
N ARG A 59 0.80 -0.94 21.22
CA ARG A 59 -0.30 -0.81 20.26
C ARG A 59 -0.70 -2.22 19.82
N PRO A 60 -1.92 -2.70 20.15
CA PRO A 60 -2.39 -3.99 19.66
C PRO A 60 -2.31 -3.99 18.13
N VAL A 61 -1.99 -5.14 17.54
CA VAL A 61 -1.75 -5.32 16.10
C VAL A 61 -2.88 -4.73 15.22
N GLN A 62 -4.09 -4.57 15.76
CA GLN A 62 -5.24 -3.95 15.09
C GLN A 62 -5.19 -2.41 15.00
N ALA A 63 -4.37 -1.73 15.80
CA ALA A 63 -4.31 -0.27 15.82
C ALA A 63 -3.22 0.30 14.90
N ARG A 64 -2.32 -0.51 14.32
CA ARG A 64 -1.24 -0.01 13.42
C ARG A 64 -1.75 0.66 12.13
N GLY A 65 -3.04 0.51 11.79
CA GLY A 65 -3.72 1.18 10.67
C GLY A 65 -4.73 2.26 11.06
N LYS A 66 -4.66 2.85 12.26
CA LYS A 66 -5.64 3.87 12.68
C LYS A 66 -5.45 5.20 11.94
N LEU A 67 -6.08 5.31 10.77
CA LEU A 67 -6.67 6.54 10.30
C LEU A 67 -8.02 6.67 11.03
N GLU A 68 -8.01 7.30 12.21
CA GLU A 68 -9.22 7.60 12.96
C GLU A 68 -10.07 8.59 12.13
N VAL A 69 -10.97 8.05 11.32
CA VAL A 69 -11.99 8.82 10.63
C VAL A 69 -13.19 8.91 11.57
N ALA A 70 -13.73 10.12 11.78
CA ALA A 70 -14.92 10.33 12.57
C ALA A 70 -16.05 9.36 12.15
N GLU A 71 -16.64 8.65 13.10
CA GLU A 71 -17.66 7.60 12.86
C GLU A 71 -18.83 8.07 11.96
N LYS A 72 -19.16 9.37 12.02
CA LYS A 72 -20.20 10.00 11.18
C LYS A 72 -19.91 9.86 9.67
N ASP A 73 -18.65 9.93 9.25
CA ASP A 73 -18.25 9.76 7.85
C ASP A 73 -18.29 8.28 7.42
N LEU A 74 -18.03 7.35 8.34
CA LEU A 74 -18.04 5.91 8.11
C LEU A 74 -19.45 5.36 7.79
N LEU A 75 -20.46 5.86 8.51
CA LEU A 75 -21.87 5.53 8.31
C LEU A 75 -22.42 6.15 7.02
N SER A 76 -22.03 7.40 6.71
CA SER A 76 -22.51 8.15 5.53
C SER A 76 -21.85 7.71 4.22
N ALA A 77 -20.60 7.22 4.26
CA ALA A 77 -19.86 6.88 3.06
C ALA A 77 -20.28 5.52 2.46
N ARG A 78 -21.27 5.53 1.54
CA ARG A 78 -21.63 4.37 0.73
C ARG A 78 -20.43 3.92 -0.13
N MET A 79 -19.75 2.84 0.27
CA MET A 79 -18.71 2.19 -0.54
C MET A 79 -19.35 1.29 -1.60
N SER A 80 -19.64 1.87 -2.76
CA SER A 80 -20.06 1.12 -3.95
C SER A 80 -18.86 0.66 -4.77
N PRO A 81 -18.97 -0.45 -5.53
CA PRO A 81 -17.86 -0.96 -6.35
C PRO A 81 -17.33 0.08 -7.35
N GLY A 82 -18.24 0.82 -8.00
CA GLY A 82 -17.89 1.89 -8.93
C GLY A 82 -17.20 3.08 -8.25
N LEU A 83 -17.53 3.37 -6.99
CA LEU A 83 -16.90 4.45 -6.23
C LEU A 83 -15.47 4.09 -5.81
N ILE A 84 -15.22 2.84 -5.44
CA ILE A 84 -13.85 2.35 -5.13
C ILE A 84 -12.97 2.46 -6.38
N LYS A 85 -13.50 2.08 -7.55
CA LYS A 85 -12.79 2.23 -8.83
C LYS A 85 -12.50 3.69 -9.17
N LYS A 86 -13.45 4.60 -8.93
CA LYS A 86 -13.23 6.06 -9.10
C LYS A 86 -12.20 6.61 -8.12
N LEU A 87 -12.21 6.17 -6.86
CA LEU A 87 -11.23 6.56 -5.85
C LEU A 87 -9.82 6.16 -6.31
N ARG A 88 -9.66 4.91 -6.78
CA ARG A 88 -8.39 4.44 -7.36
C ARG A 88 -7.95 5.29 -8.55
N GLY A 89 -8.86 5.59 -9.47
CA GLY A 89 -8.59 6.44 -10.63
C GLY A 89 -8.16 7.86 -10.25
N ARG A 90 -8.81 8.47 -9.25
CA ARG A 90 -8.47 9.81 -8.74
C ARG A 90 -7.04 9.89 -8.20
N HIS A 91 -6.57 8.83 -7.55
CA HIS A 91 -5.20 8.76 -7.03
C HIS A 91 -4.17 8.23 -8.04
N GLY A 92 -4.61 7.75 -9.21
CA GLY A 92 -3.71 7.20 -10.23
C GLY A 92 -3.00 5.90 -9.82
N ILE A 93 -3.52 5.18 -8.82
CA ILE A 93 -2.88 3.98 -8.26
C ILE A 93 -3.41 2.68 -8.89
N THR A 94 -2.59 1.63 -8.86
CA THR A 94 -2.99 0.27 -9.28
C THR A 94 -3.77 -0.45 -8.18
N GLN A 95 -4.42 -1.58 -8.52
CA GLN A 95 -5.10 -2.42 -7.52
C GLN A 95 -4.11 -2.95 -6.47
N GLN A 96 -2.88 -3.30 -6.87
CA GLN A 96 -1.83 -3.75 -5.96
C GLN A 96 -1.36 -2.64 -5.02
N GLN A 97 -1.24 -1.41 -5.53
CA GLN A 97 -0.86 -0.26 -4.71
C GLN A 97 -1.95 0.10 -3.70
N LEU A 98 -3.22 0.07 -4.11
CA LEU A 98 -4.35 0.28 -3.19
C LEU A 98 -4.38 -0.82 -2.11
N ALA A 99 -4.11 -2.06 -2.50
CA ALA A 99 -4.03 -3.18 -1.58
C ALA A 99 -2.90 -3.00 -0.55
N ALA A 100 -1.72 -2.57 -0.99
CA ALA A 100 -0.59 -2.27 -0.10
C ALA A 100 -0.83 -1.06 0.81
N LEU A 101 -1.60 -0.05 0.36
CA LEU A 101 -1.96 1.10 1.18
C LEU A 101 -2.91 0.71 2.31
N VAL A 102 -3.90 -0.14 2.02
CA VAL A 102 -4.94 -0.60 2.96
C VAL A 102 -4.52 -1.88 3.72
N ASP A 103 -3.31 -2.41 3.47
CA ASP A 103 -2.78 -3.64 4.06
C ASP A 103 -3.68 -4.88 3.84
N VAL A 104 -4.23 -5.01 2.63
CA VAL A 104 -5.03 -6.16 2.20
C VAL A 104 -4.44 -6.83 0.96
N SER A 105 -4.99 -7.99 0.59
CA SER A 105 -4.59 -8.67 -0.65
C SER A 105 -5.16 -7.97 -1.89
N ALA A 106 -4.45 -8.05 -3.02
CA ALA A 106 -4.94 -7.52 -4.30
C ALA A 106 -6.28 -8.17 -4.75
N ALA A 107 -6.49 -9.45 -4.39
CA ALA A 107 -7.74 -10.17 -4.65
C ALA A 107 -8.93 -9.61 -3.86
N ALA A 108 -8.70 -9.13 -2.63
CA ALA A 108 -9.74 -8.46 -1.83
C ALA A 108 -10.19 -7.16 -2.50
N VAL A 109 -9.23 -6.34 -2.95
CA VAL A 109 -9.52 -5.09 -3.68
C VAL A 109 -10.29 -5.37 -4.97
N GLN A 110 -9.88 -6.38 -5.74
CA GLN A 110 -10.60 -6.80 -6.95
C GLN A 110 -12.04 -7.24 -6.64
N SER A 111 -12.24 -8.03 -5.59
CA SER A 111 -13.58 -8.48 -5.16
C SER A 111 -14.48 -7.30 -4.76
N TRP A 112 -13.91 -6.25 -4.17
CA TRP A 112 -14.66 -5.03 -3.85
C TRP A 112 -15.00 -4.19 -5.08
N GLU A 113 -14.07 -4.05 -6.03
CA GLU A 113 -14.32 -3.33 -7.29
C GLU A 113 -15.34 -4.04 -8.20
N GLN A 114 -15.47 -5.36 -8.07
CA GLN A 114 -16.48 -6.16 -8.77
C GLN A 114 -17.80 -6.27 -8.01
N GLY A 115 -17.84 -5.87 -6.75
CA GLY A 115 -19.03 -5.96 -5.90
C GLY A 115 -19.35 -7.37 -5.40
N ILE A 116 -18.42 -8.31 -5.52
CA ILE A 116 -18.52 -9.67 -4.96
C ILE A 116 -18.48 -9.59 -3.43
N ALA A 117 -17.63 -8.72 -2.89
CA ALA A 117 -17.49 -8.49 -1.46
C ALA A 117 -17.61 -7.00 -1.15
N LYS A 118 -18.03 -6.66 0.08
CA LYS A 118 -18.05 -5.28 0.58
C LYS A 118 -16.95 -5.08 1.61
N PRO A 119 -16.22 -3.96 1.60
CA PRO A 119 -15.26 -3.65 2.64
C PRO A 119 -16.02 -3.38 3.96
N THR A 120 -15.63 -4.11 5.01
CA THR A 120 -16.18 -4.04 6.36
C THR A 120 -15.12 -3.59 7.36
N GLY A 121 -15.56 -3.03 8.49
CA GLY A 121 -14.68 -2.63 9.60
C GLY A 121 -13.53 -1.69 9.16
N ASP A 122 -12.30 -2.09 9.49
CA ASP A 122 -11.07 -1.32 9.28
C ASP A 122 -10.75 -1.07 7.79
N ASN A 123 -11.20 -1.95 6.90
CA ASN A 123 -11.02 -1.75 5.46
C ASN A 123 -11.88 -0.59 4.96
N ARG A 124 -13.07 -0.41 5.56
CA ARG A 124 -13.96 0.70 5.22
C ARG A 124 -13.40 2.03 5.75
N SER A 125 -12.87 2.08 6.97
CA SER A 125 -12.24 3.29 7.52
C SER A 125 -11.05 3.72 6.68
N SER A 126 -10.20 2.77 6.30
CA SER A 126 -9.04 3.03 5.43
C SER A 126 -9.45 3.60 4.07
N LEU A 127 -10.51 3.07 3.45
CA LEU A 127 -11.03 3.61 2.18
C LEU A 127 -11.65 5.01 2.31
N VAL A 128 -12.32 5.29 3.44
CA VAL A 128 -12.88 6.63 3.70
C VAL A 128 -11.77 7.63 4.01
N ALA A 129 -10.71 7.23 4.72
CA ALA A 129 -9.54 8.06 4.95
C ALA A 129 -8.85 8.42 3.63
N LEU A 130 -8.65 7.44 2.74
CA LEU A 130 -8.12 7.68 1.39
C LEU A 130 -8.97 8.68 0.59
N ARG A 131 -10.30 8.73 0.81
CA ARG A 131 -11.16 9.73 0.18
C ARG A 131 -10.79 11.15 0.59
N ARG A 132 -10.38 11.38 1.84
CA ARG A 132 -10.03 12.70 2.37
C ARG A 132 -8.59 13.13 2.02
N MET A 133 -7.73 12.19 1.68
CA MET A 133 -6.32 12.46 1.36
C MET A 133 -6.16 13.06 -0.05
N SER A 134 -5.13 13.90 -0.21
CA SER A 134 -4.70 14.41 -1.53
C SER A 134 -3.88 13.36 -2.29
N THR A 135 -3.70 13.57 -3.60
CA THR A 135 -2.83 12.71 -4.43
C THR A 135 -1.37 12.75 -3.96
N SER A 136 -0.91 13.90 -3.46
CA SER A 136 0.42 14.07 -2.88
C SER A 136 0.60 13.24 -1.62
N ASP A 137 -0.37 13.29 -0.70
CA ASP A 137 -0.31 12.53 0.55
C ASP A 137 -0.26 11.03 0.30
N VAL A 138 -1.04 10.55 -0.66
CA VAL A 138 -1.06 9.13 -1.05
C VAL A 138 0.29 8.72 -1.66
N ARG A 139 0.92 9.58 -2.48
CA ARG A 139 2.27 9.33 -3.01
C ARG A 139 3.31 9.26 -1.90
N SER A 140 3.31 10.22 -0.97
CA SER A 140 4.21 10.21 0.19
C SER A 140 4.00 8.98 1.08
N MET A 141 2.75 8.52 1.23
CA MET A 141 2.43 7.30 1.98
C MET A 141 2.93 6.03 1.27
N MET A 142 2.84 5.96 -0.06
CA MET A 142 3.41 4.86 -0.85
C MET A 142 4.93 4.82 -0.75
N GLU A 143 5.59 5.98 -0.79
CA GLU A 143 7.05 6.10 -0.64
C GLU A 143 7.50 5.63 0.74
N ARG A 144 6.81 6.06 1.81
CA ARG A 144 7.06 5.58 3.18
C ARG A 144 6.87 4.07 3.33
N LYS A 145 5.88 3.49 2.65
CA LYS A 145 5.65 2.03 2.64
C LYS A 145 6.57 1.26 1.67
N GLY A 146 7.45 1.95 0.93
CA GLY A 146 8.33 1.33 -0.06
C GLY A 146 7.59 0.71 -1.26
N VAL A 147 6.32 1.11 -1.48
CA VAL A 147 5.52 0.64 -2.61
C VAL A 147 5.96 1.42 -3.84
N ALA A 148 7.06 0.97 -4.45
CA ALA A 148 7.61 1.60 -5.63
C ALA A 148 6.55 1.69 -6.73
N GLU A 149 6.43 2.87 -7.35
CA GLU A 149 5.62 3.10 -8.53
C GLU A 149 6.11 2.12 -9.59
N ALA A 150 5.30 1.09 -9.90
CA ALA A 150 5.64 0.11 -10.91
C ALA A 150 5.77 0.84 -12.24
N LYS A 151 7.01 1.21 -12.58
CA LYS A 151 7.41 1.86 -13.82
C LYS A 151 6.71 1.09 -14.92
N ARG A 152 5.75 1.73 -15.60
CA ARG A 152 4.97 1.13 -16.68
C ARG A 152 6.00 0.58 -17.67
N ARG A 153 6.21 -0.74 -17.68
CA ARG A 153 6.86 -1.35 -18.84
C ARG A 153 5.95 -0.96 -20.01
N PRO A 154 6.44 -0.26 -21.04
CA PRO A 154 5.63 -0.06 -22.23
C PRO A 154 5.17 -1.45 -22.63
N ARG A 155 3.86 -1.60 -22.91
CA ARG A 155 3.35 -2.83 -23.52
C ARG A 155 3.95 -2.88 -24.91
N THR A 156 5.22 -3.29 -25.01
CA THR A 156 5.81 -3.64 -26.29
C THR A 156 4.89 -4.70 -26.87
N SER A 157 4.41 -4.40 -28.06
CA SER A 157 3.50 -5.08 -28.96
C SER A 157 3.78 -6.58 -29.23
N VAL A 158 4.66 -7.22 -28.48
CA VAL A 158 5.20 -8.55 -28.77
C VAL A 158 4.17 -9.67 -28.54
N ALA A 159 3.09 -9.42 -27.80
CA ALA A 159 2.01 -10.41 -27.63
C ALA A 159 0.91 -10.34 -28.71
N MET A 160 0.93 -9.37 -29.63
CA MET A 160 -0.03 -9.32 -30.75
C MET A 160 0.50 -10.04 -32.00
N ALA A 161 1.83 -10.14 -32.17
CA ALA A 161 2.45 -10.81 -33.32
C ALA A 161 2.34 -12.34 -33.26
N ALA A 162 2.34 -12.95 -32.07
CA ALA A 162 2.27 -14.41 -31.93
C ALA A 162 0.86 -15.01 -32.18
N ARG A 163 -0.18 -14.18 -32.29
CA ARG A 163 -1.56 -14.63 -32.56
C ARG A 163 -1.98 -14.52 -34.03
N ALA A 164 -1.12 -13.99 -34.90
CA ALA A 164 -1.41 -13.76 -36.32
C ALA A 164 -1.00 -14.91 -37.27
N ALA A 165 -0.39 -16.00 -36.76
CA ALA A 165 0.13 -17.10 -37.60
C ALA A 165 -0.62 -18.43 -37.42
N LYS A 166 -1.95 -18.42 -37.53
CA LYS A 166 -2.74 -19.62 -37.85
C LYS A 166 -3.74 -19.27 -38.96
N PRO A 167 -3.59 -19.79 -40.19
CA PRO A 167 -4.56 -19.51 -41.24
C PRO A 167 -5.88 -20.23 -40.94
N ALA A 168 -6.97 -19.49 -41.13
CA ALA A 168 -8.34 -19.99 -41.05
C ALA A 168 -8.66 -20.85 -42.28
N ALA A 169 -9.16 -22.08 -42.06
CA ALA A 169 -9.83 -22.86 -43.08
C ALA A 169 -11.33 -22.45 -43.17
N PRO A 170 -11.92 -22.38 -44.37
CA PRO A 170 -13.23 -21.74 -44.57
C PRO A 170 -14.42 -22.65 -44.23
N LYS A 171 -15.49 -22.03 -43.75
CA LYS A 171 -16.80 -22.65 -43.55
C LYS A 171 -17.53 -22.74 -44.90
N THR A 172 -17.91 -23.93 -45.33
CA THR A 172 -18.93 -24.12 -46.38
C THR A 172 -20.11 -24.91 -45.83
N ALA A 173 -21.29 -24.34 -46.00
CA ALA A 173 -22.58 -24.89 -45.64
C ALA A 173 -22.93 -26.14 -46.45
N LYS A 174 -23.62 -27.12 -45.84
CA LYS A 174 -24.55 -27.99 -46.56
C LYS A 174 -25.74 -28.38 -45.68
N LYS A 175 -26.92 -28.09 -46.22
CA LYS A 175 -28.28 -28.30 -45.69
C LYS A 175 -28.82 -29.65 -46.20
N ALA A 176 -29.33 -30.51 -45.33
CA ALA A 176 -30.28 -31.61 -45.60
C ALA A 176 -30.60 -32.31 -44.26
N LYS A 177 -31.78 -32.80 -43.91
CA LYS A 177 -33.18 -32.79 -44.40
C LYS A 177 -34.02 -33.22 -43.18
N ARG A 178 -35.27 -32.76 -43.09
CA ARG A 178 -36.28 -33.17 -42.10
C ARG A 178 -36.64 -34.65 -42.26
N ALA A 179 -36.94 -35.33 -41.16
CA ALA A 179 -37.94 -36.39 -41.12
C ALA A 179 -38.79 -36.23 -39.85
N LYS A 180 -40.09 -35.97 -40.06
CA LYS A 180 -41.16 -36.08 -39.07
C LYS A 180 -41.63 -37.54 -39.09
N THR A 181 -41.89 -38.13 -37.92
CA THR A 181 -43.04 -39.03 -37.73
C THR A 181 -43.55 -38.88 -36.30
N ALA A 182 -44.82 -38.52 -36.19
CA ALA A 182 -45.62 -38.47 -34.98
C ALA A 182 -46.25 -39.84 -34.72
N LYS A 183 -46.50 -40.22 -33.45
CA LYS A 183 -47.77 -40.84 -33.02
C LYS A 183 -47.89 -40.97 -31.49
N THR A 184 -48.80 -40.16 -30.93
CA THR A 184 -49.85 -40.48 -29.93
C THR A 184 -49.74 -41.69 -28.98
N SER A 185 -49.95 -41.42 -27.69
CA SER A 185 -51.12 -41.87 -26.89
C SER A 185 -51.08 -41.13 -25.53
N ALA A 186 -52.05 -40.28 -25.17
CA ALA A 186 -53.32 -40.65 -24.52
C ALA A 186 -53.10 -41.62 -23.33
N GLY A 187 -53.54 -41.39 -22.10
CA GLY A 187 -54.42 -40.39 -21.50
C GLY A 187 -54.11 -40.32 -20.00
N LYS A 188 -54.51 -39.29 -19.27
CA LYS A 188 -55.88 -38.98 -18.84
C LYS A 188 -55.96 -39.15 -17.31
N THR A 189 -55.99 -37.99 -16.66
CA THR A 189 -56.78 -37.63 -15.45
C THR A 189 -56.64 -38.48 -14.19
N ALA A 190 -56.19 -37.96 -13.06
CA ALA A 190 -56.71 -36.86 -12.25
C ALA A 190 -57.31 -37.41 -10.96
N ARG A 191 -57.03 -36.66 -9.89
CA ARG A 191 -57.99 -36.31 -8.83
C ARG A 191 -58.09 -37.28 -7.65
N ARG A 192 -58.15 -36.62 -6.48
CA ARG A 192 -58.84 -37.00 -5.23
C ARG A 192 -57.91 -37.56 -4.17
N ALA A 193 -57.33 -36.72 -3.31
CA ALA A 193 -57.95 -36.08 -2.14
C ALA A 193 -58.21 -37.04 -0.97
N ARG A 194 -57.67 -36.63 0.19
CA ARG A 194 -58.10 -36.93 1.56
C ARG A 194 -57.92 -38.37 2.06
N GLN A 195 -56.98 -38.53 2.98
CA GLN A 195 -57.35 -39.02 4.32
C GLN A 195 -56.35 -38.54 5.38
N THR A 196 -56.79 -37.57 6.16
CA THR A 196 -56.32 -37.30 7.51
C THR A 196 -57.06 -38.20 8.50
N LYS A 197 -56.33 -38.67 9.52
CA LYS A 197 -56.75 -38.85 10.93
C LYS A 197 -57.65 -40.05 11.31
N LYS A 198 -57.05 -41.00 12.08
CA LYS A 198 -57.56 -41.71 13.29
C LYS A 198 -56.55 -42.85 13.57
N LYS A 199 -56.13 -43.22 14.78
CA LYS A 199 -56.69 -43.06 16.13
C LYS A 199 -55.62 -43.54 17.13
N ARG A 200 -55.46 -42.81 18.24
CA ARG A 200 -55.23 -43.25 19.63
C ARG A 200 -54.84 -44.73 19.84
N LYS A 201 -53.68 -44.96 20.48
CA LYS A 201 -53.60 -45.46 21.85
C LYS A 201 -52.29 -45.01 22.47
#